data_AF-A0AAD8EYQ8-F1
#
_entry.id   AF-A0AAD8EYQ8-F1
#
_cell.length_a   1.000
_cell.length_b   1.000
_cell.length_c   1.000
_cell.angle_alpha   90.00
_cell.angle_beta   90.00
_cell.angle_gamma   90.00
#
_symmetry.space_group_name_H-M   'P 1'
#
loop_
_entity.id
_entity.type
_entity.pdbx_description
1 polymer ?
#
loop_
_entity_poly.entity_id
_entity_poly.type
_entity_poly.pdbx_seq_one_letter_code
_entity_poly.pdbx_strand_id
1 'polypeptide(L)'
;MFPFKIFVFISVLTLTTVNGLINCPVCSNPFDPTSCTGVQHCSNANHDICELHIHLAEANRLSYSCQTSNQCINRESHPCSINTNEMCTYCCTGPHACEVERRNLFSTIFTTRHPTNAPNVHSTQPHTTVSKCIVCDTEPCDVSGLPYLSPIQCSHTHPYCVSKYVQDAHGHKVHKGCATEEFCRTYWWDLTSQNTQCMSTSFPNLPSLDCTFCCHGDGCNKPNRPAHNTLVQF
;
A
#
# COMPACT_ATOMS: atom_id res chain seq x y z
N MET A 1 -9.90 76.72 32.39
CA MET A 1 -10.65 75.44 32.24
C MET A 1 -10.78 75.16 30.76
N PHE A 2 -9.97 74.24 30.21
CA PHE A 2 -10.05 73.81 28.82
C PHE A 2 -10.71 72.42 28.77
N PRO A 3 -11.72 72.19 27.91
CA PRO A 3 -12.36 70.88 27.84
C PRO A 3 -11.48 69.92 27.04
N PHE A 4 -10.95 68.90 27.71
CA PHE A 4 -10.29 67.76 27.09
C PHE A 4 -11.32 66.96 26.27
N LYS A 5 -11.18 66.96 24.95
CA LYS A 5 -11.93 66.07 24.05
C LYS A 5 -11.20 64.73 23.98
N ILE A 6 -11.82 63.69 24.55
CA ILE A 6 -11.37 62.30 24.45
C ILE A 6 -11.67 61.81 23.04
N PHE A 7 -10.64 61.64 22.21
CA PHE A 7 -10.75 60.95 20.92
C PHE A 7 -10.60 59.45 21.16
N VAL A 8 -11.71 58.72 21.09
CA VAL A 8 -11.71 57.25 21.11
C VAL A 8 -11.34 56.78 19.69
N PHE A 9 -10.09 56.34 19.51
CA PHE A 9 -9.67 55.63 18.30
C PHE A 9 -10.21 54.20 18.35
N ILE A 10 -11.32 53.95 17.67
CA ILE A 10 -11.81 52.58 17.42
C ILE A 10 -10.97 52.02 16.27
N SER A 11 -9.89 51.33 16.59
CA SER A 11 -9.11 50.56 15.63
C SER A 11 -9.94 49.34 15.18
N VAL A 12 -10.64 49.48 14.06
CA VAL A 12 -11.33 48.39 13.38
C VAL A 12 -10.25 47.45 12.81
N LEU A 13 -9.91 46.40 13.56
CA LEU A 13 -9.15 45.27 13.06
C LEU A 13 -9.99 44.55 12.01
N THR A 14 -9.79 44.89 10.74
CA THR A 14 -10.29 44.09 9.62
C THR A 14 -9.52 42.77 9.63
N LEU A 15 -10.13 41.74 10.24
CA LEU A 15 -9.74 40.34 10.04
C LEU A 15 -9.96 40.02 8.55
N THR A 16 -8.94 40.24 7.73
CA THR A 16 -8.87 39.66 6.40
C THR A 16 -8.83 38.15 6.60
N THR A 17 -9.97 37.48 6.41
CA THR A 17 -10.00 36.03 6.23
C THR A 17 -9.20 35.76 4.97
N VAL A 18 -7.94 35.35 5.13
CA VAL A 18 -7.15 34.82 4.03
C VAL A 18 -7.94 33.62 3.54
N ASN A 19 -8.56 33.71 2.35
CA ASN A 19 -9.20 32.56 1.71
C ASN A 19 -8.12 31.49 1.61
N GLY A 20 -8.25 30.51 2.50
CA GLY A 20 -7.11 29.75 3.02
C GLY A 20 -6.63 28.76 1.99
N LEU A 21 -5.47 29.04 1.40
CA LEU A 21 -4.75 28.02 0.66
C LEU A 21 -4.36 26.91 1.65
N ILE A 22 -5.00 25.75 1.51
CA ILE A 22 -4.71 24.57 2.30
C ILE A 22 -3.43 23.88 1.80
N ASN A 23 -2.74 23.20 2.71
CA ASN A 23 -1.64 22.31 2.38
C ASN A 23 -2.11 20.86 2.55
N CYS A 24 -1.75 19.98 1.62
CA CYS A 24 -2.04 18.55 1.71
C CYS A 24 -0.75 17.74 1.88
N PRO A 25 -0.80 16.59 2.56
CA PRO A 25 0.39 15.75 2.71
C PRO A 25 0.94 15.24 1.37
N VAL A 26 2.22 14.93 1.33
CA VAL A 26 2.88 14.20 0.23
C VAL A 26 3.71 13.07 0.82
N CYS A 27 3.54 11.87 0.28
CA CYS A 27 4.32 10.69 0.64
C CYS A 27 5.61 10.65 -0.17
N SER A 28 6.76 10.50 0.49
CA SER A 28 8.01 10.19 -0.21
C SER A 28 8.02 8.74 -0.72
N ASN A 29 7.29 7.84 -0.04
CA ASN A 29 6.99 6.49 -0.49
C ASN A 29 5.47 6.24 -0.40
N PRO A 30 4.74 6.10 -1.51
CA PRO A 30 3.29 5.97 -1.45
C PRO A 30 2.81 4.64 -0.82
N PHE A 31 3.68 3.66 -0.57
CA PHE A 31 3.31 2.41 0.10
C PHE A 31 3.62 2.39 1.60
N ASP A 32 4.32 3.41 2.10
CA ASP A 32 4.61 3.57 3.53
C ASP A 32 3.79 4.73 4.10
N PRO A 33 2.76 4.46 4.93
CA PRO A 33 1.93 5.51 5.52
C PRO A 33 2.73 6.48 6.38
N THR A 34 3.85 6.06 6.96
CA THR A 34 4.69 6.94 7.80
C THR A 34 5.54 7.91 6.98
N SER A 35 5.69 7.66 5.68
CA SER A 35 6.50 8.50 4.79
C SER A 35 5.83 9.82 4.37
N CYS A 36 4.51 9.96 4.55
CA CYS A 36 3.80 11.19 4.19
C CYS A 36 3.94 12.26 5.27
N THR A 37 5.15 12.79 5.34
CA THR A 37 5.61 13.88 6.21
C THR A 37 5.78 15.20 5.44
N GLY A 38 5.91 15.13 4.11
CA GLY A 38 5.96 16.30 3.24
C GLY A 38 4.59 16.97 3.09
N VAL A 39 4.58 18.20 2.60
CA VAL A 39 3.36 18.93 2.27
C VAL A 39 3.46 19.55 0.87
N GLN A 40 2.34 19.58 0.16
CA GLN A 40 2.16 20.32 -1.08
C GLN A 40 1.12 21.42 -0.89
N HIS A 41 1.37 22.55 -1.55
CA HIS A 41 0.46 23.68 -1.55
C HIS A 41 -0.62 23.49 -2.61
N CYS A 42 -1.89 23.71 -2.25
CA CYS A 42 -2.97 23.63 -3.22
C CYS A 42 -3.04 24.90 -4.06
N SER A 43 -2.54 24.84 -5.31
CA SER A 43 -2.39 26.01 -6.19
C SER A 43 -3.70 26.67 -6.64
N ASN A 44 -4.83 25.98 -6.48
CA ASN A 44 -6.14 26.50 -6.88
C ASN A 44 -6.84 27.12 -5.66
N ALA A 45 -7.24 28.39 -5.77
CA ALA A 45 -7.92 29.12 -4.71
C ALA A 45 -9.25 28.49 -4.26
N ASN A 46 -9.83 27.62 -5.08
CA ASN A 46 -11.06 26.91 -4.75
C ASN A 46 -10.82 25.60 -3.99
N HIS A 47 -9.57 25.11 -3.91
CA HIS A 47 -9.27 23.87 -3.18
C HIS A 47 -9.12 24.18 -1.69
N ASP A 48 -10.07 23.70 -0.90
CA ASP A 48 -10.20 23.91 0.54
C ASP A 48 -10.11 22.61 1.35
N ILE A 49 -9.95 21.46 0.70
CA ILE A 49 -9.84 20.15 1.35
C ILE A 49 -8.78 19.25 0.69
N CYS A 50 -8.24 18.33 1.48
CA CYS A 50 -7.39 17.25 1.00
C CYS A 50 -8.21 15.96 0.86
N GLU A 51 -8.04 15.28 -0.26
CA GLU A 51 -8.65 13.99 -0.56
C GLU A 51 -7.55 12.91 -0.51
N LEU A 52 -7.64 12.01 0.46
CA LEU A 52 -6.78 10.83 0.60
C LEU A 52 -7.37 9.67 -0.21
N HIS A 53 -6.57 9.09 -1.10
CA HIS A 53 -6.89 7.90 -1.87
C HIS A 53 -6.05 6.74 -1.37
N ILE A 54 -6.70 5.60 -1.09
CA ILE A 54 -6.06 4.33 -0.76
C ILE A 54 -6.43 3.33 -1.84
N HIS A 55 -5.46 2.99 -2.69
CA HIS A 55 -5.64 2.03 -3.77
C HIS A 55 -5.41 0.62 -3.23
N LEU A 56 -6.48 -0.07 -2.80
CA LEU A 56 -6.37 -1.40 -2.20
C LEU A 56 -5.81 -2.44 -3.18
N ALA A 57 -6.14 -2.32 -4.47
CA ALA A 57 -5.58 -3.17 -5.53
C ALA A 57 -4.07 -2.99 -5.74
N GLU A 58 -3.53 -1.84 -5.35
CA GLU A 58 -2.13 -1.44 -5.54
C GLU A 58 -1.37 -1.47 -4.21
N ALA A 59 -1.49 -2.55 -3.44
CA ALA A 59 -0.78 -2.69 -2.16
C ALA A 59 -1.03 -1.53 -1.17
N ASN A 60 -2.26 -1.05 -1.12
CA ASN A 60 -2.68 0.09 -0.30
C ASN A 60 -1.91 1.38 -0.61
N ARG A 61 -1.51 1.58 -1.88
CA ARG A 61 -0.85 2.80 -2.33
C ARG A 61 -1.65 4.03 -1.91
N LEU A 62 -0.96 4.97 -1.30
CA LEU A 62 -1.48 6.23 -0.80
C LEU A 62 -1.23 7.32 -1.82
N SER A 63 -2.24 8.15 -2.04
CA SER A 63 -2.05 9.43 -2.70
C SER A 63 -2.95 10.50 -2.10
N TYR A 64 -2.51 11.74 -2.17
CA TYR A 64 -3.26 12.90 -1.70
C TYR A 64 -3.50 13.83 -2.88
N SER A 65 -4.72 14.34 -3.01
CA SER A 65 -5.06 15.37 -3.98
C SER A 65 -5.75 16.55 -3.32
N CYS A 66 -5.54 17.75 -3.86
CA CYS A 66 -6.26 18.95 -3.46
C CYS A 66 -7.61 18.99 -4.18
N GLN A 67 -8.71 19.15 -3.44
CA GLN A 67 -10.07 19.18 -3.99
C GLN A 67 -10.89 20.31 -3.38
N THR A 68 -12.09 20.51 -3.94
CA THR A 68 -13.14 21.29 -3.27
C THR A 68 -13.93 20.40 -2.30
N SER A 69 -14.30 20.94 -1.15
CA SER A 69 -15.03 20.26 -0.07
C SER A 69 -16.28 19.54 -0.58
N ASN A 70 -17.08 20.21 -1.42
CA ASN A 70 -18.26 19.63 -2.05
C ASN A 70 -17.93 18.42 -2.94
N GLN A 71 -16.82 18.42 -3.69
CA GLN A 71 -16.44 17.28 -4.53
C GLN A 71 -15.96 16.10 -3.70
N CYS A 72 -15.22 16.37 -2.63
CA CYS A 72 -14.69 15.34 -1.75
C CYS A 72 -15.83 14.62 -1.01
N ILE A 73 -16.73 15.37 -0.38
CA ILE A 73 -17.87 14.81 0.40
C ILE A 73 -18.76 13.93 -0.48
N ASN A 74 -19.00 14.33 -1.73
CA ASN A 74 -19.81 13.53 -2.66
C ASN A 74 -19.15 12.21 -3.09
N ARG A 75 -17.84 12.05 -2.90
CA ARG A 75 -17.07 10.84 -3.24
C ARG A 75 -16.82 9.95 -2.03
N GLU A 76 -16.67 10.55 -0.85
CA GLU A 76 -16.47 9.89 0.45
C GLU A 76 -17.63 8.94 0.83
N SER A 77 -18.80 9.08 0.21
CA SER A 77 -20.02 8.33 0.54
C SER A 77 -19.98 6.81 0.29
N HIS A 78 -18.86 6.25 -0.20
CA HIS A 78 -18.76 4.83 -0.50
C HIS A 78 -17.90 4.12 0.57
N PRO A 79 -18.50 3.29 1.44
CA PRO A 79 -17.74 2.52 2.42
C PRO A 79 -16.81 1.58 1.66
N CYS A 80 -15.51 1.82 1.75
CA CYS A 80 -14.57 0.97 1.04
C CYS A 80 -14.49 -0.40 1.70
N SER A 81 -14.76 -1.44 0.90
CA SER A 81 -14.63 -2.81 1.34
C SER A 81 -13.23 -3.31 0.98
N ILE A 82 -12.48 -3.77 1.98
CA ILE A 82 -11.16 -4.40 1.76
C ILE A 82 -11.30 -5.62 0.82
N ASN A 83 -12.50 -6.20 0.70
CA ASN A 83 -12.75 -7.41 -0.08
C ASN A 83 -13.04 -7.14 -1.56
N THR A 84 -13.32 -5.89 -1.95
CA THR A 84 -13.68 -5.54 -3.34
C THR A 84 -12.50 -5.00 -4.15
N ASN A 85 -11.30 -4.89 -3.55
CA ASN A 85 -10.11 -4.28 -4.16
C ASN A 85 -10.36 -2.86 -4.70
N GLU A 86 -11.33 -2.15 -4.12
CA GLU A 86 -11.73 -0.81 -4.54
C GLU A 86 -10.74 0.27 -4.06
N MET A 87 -10.92 1.49 -4.57
CA MET A 87 -10.20 2.66 -4.07
C MET A 87 -10.99 3.26 -2.91
N CYS A 88 -10.37 3.41 -1.75
CA CYS A 88 -10.96 4.16 -0.63
C CYS A 88 -10.66 5.65 -0.80
N THR A 89 -11.64 6.51 -0.54
CA THR A 89 -11.49 7.96 -0.59
C THR A 89 -11.93 8.57 0.73
N TYR A 90 -11.09 9.43 1.32
CA TYR A 90 -11.36 10.11 2.59
C TYR A 90 -11.05 11.60 2.50
N CYS A 91 -11.82 12.41 3.21
CA CYS A 91 -11.70 13.86 3.19
C CYS A 91 -11.10 14.39 4.49
N CYS A 92 -10.10 15.27 4.40
CA CYS A 92 -9.43 15.83 5.57
C CYS A 92 -9.06 17.30 5.39
N THR A 93 -9.27 18.10 6.43
CA THR A 93 -9.11 19.57 6.42
C THR A 93 -7.71 20.02 6.80
N GLY A 94 -6.69 19.37 6.22
CA GLY A 94 -5.28 19.77 6.33
C GLY A 94 -4.36 18.64 6.80
N PRO A 95 -3.04 18.88 6.88
CA PRO A 95 -2.06 17.81 7.01
C PRO A 95 -2.25 16.96 8.28
N HIS A 96 -2.54 17.62 9.41
CA HIS A 96 -2.75 16.94 10.68
C HIS A 96 -4.02 16.09 10.69
N ALA A 97 -5.14 16.61 10.15
CA ALA A 97 -6.38 15.85 10.06
C ALA A 97 -6.19 14.61 9.17
N CYS A 98 -5.50 14.76 8.04
CA CYS A 98 -5.17 13.65 7.15
C CYS A 98 -4.26 12.62 7.80
N GLU A 99 -3.31 13.07 8.61
CA GLU A 99 -2.40 12.20 9.35
C GLU A 99 -3.15 11.33 10.36
N VAL A 100 -4.08 11.93 11.12
CA VAL A 100 -4.92 11.22 12.08
C VAL A 100 -5.83 10.22 11.37
N GLU A 101 -6.48 10.63 10.28
CA GLU A 101 -7.36 9.75 9.50
C GLU A 101 -6.59 8.55 8.93
N ARG A 102 -5.47 8.80 8.23
CA ARG A 102 -4.57 7.75 7.73
C ARG A 102 -4.13 6.82 8.87
N ARG A 103 -3.68 7.37 10.01
CA ARG A 103 -3.23 6.55 11.13
C ARG A 103 -4.36 5.65 11.65
N ASN A 104 -5.56 6.22 11.81
CA ASN A 104 -6.74 5.48 12.25
C ASN A 104 -7.02 4.32 11.29
N LEU A 105 -7.12 4.59 9.98
CA LEU A 105 -7.37 3.58 8.94
C LEU A 105 -6.34 2.43 9.00
N PHE A 106 -5.05 2.76 9.11
CA PHE A 106 -3.98 1.75 9.19
C PHE A 106 -3.87 1.04 10.54
N SER A 107 -4.44 1.61 11.61
CA SER A 107 -4.50 1.01 12.95
C SER A 107 -5.78 0.21 13.24
N THR A 108 -6.87 0.43 12.50
CA THR A 108 -8.19 -0.19 12.76
C THR A 108 -8.74 -1.01 11.61
N ILE A 109 -8.34 -0.74 10.36
CA ILE A 109 -8.84 -1.47 9.19
C ILE A 109 -7.79 -2.49 8.73
N PHE A 110 -6.53 -2.09 8.71
CA PHE A 110 -5.43 -2.94 8.24
C PHE A 110 -4.79 -3.81 9.34
N THR A 111 -5.03 -3.53 10.62
CA THR A 111 -4.48 -4.29 11.75
C THR A 111 -5.47 -5.29 12.36
N THR A 112 -6.77 -5.18 12.06
CA THR A 112 -7.85 -5.89 12.78
C THR A 112 -8.32 -7.19 12.13
N ARG A 113 -7.52 -7.77 11.21
CA ARG A 113 -7.60 -9.22 10.90
C ARG A 113 -6.75 -10.08 11.83
N HIS A 114 -6.31 -9.54 12.96
CA HIS A 114 -5.81 -10.36 14.07
C HIS A 114 -6.97 -10.64 15.04
N PRO A 115 -7.29 -11.92 15.36
CA PRO A 115 -8.21 -12.23 16.45
C PRO A 115 -7.61 -11.68 17.74
N THR A 116 -8.37 -10.85 18.42
CA THR A 116 -8.03 -10.21 19.68
C THR A 116 -7.66 -11.26 20.72
N ASN A 117 -6.42 -11.23 21.18
CA ASN A 117 -6.07 -11.50 22.58
C ASN A 117 -5.10 -10.40 23.04
N ALA A 118 -5.24 -10.06 24.32
CA ALA A 118 -4.83 -8.81 24.97
C ALA A 118 -3.30 -8.55 24.99
N PRO A 119 -2.85 -7.36 25.43
CA PRO A 119 -1.56 -6.80 25.10
C PRO A 119 -0.45 -7.38 25.98
N ASN A 120 0.75 -7.54 25.42
CA ASN A 120 1.96 -6.81 25.80
C ASN A 120 3.22 -7.57 25.33
N VAL A 121 4.27 -6.80 25.10
CA VAL A 121 5.68 -7.20 24.90
C VAL A 121 6.05 -7.65 23.49
N HIS A 122 6.55 -6.66 22.74
CA HIS A 122 7.72 -6.75 21.86
C HIS A 122 8.49 -8.08 21.98
N SER A 123 8.23 -9.01 21.06
CA SER A 123 9.04 -10.21 20.90
C SER A 123 9.22 -10.49 19.42
N THR A 124 10.46 -10.34 18.96
CA THR A 124 11.04 -11.01 17.81
C THR A 124 10.67 -12.50 17.87
N GLN A 125 9.65 -12.93 17.13
CA GLN A 125 9.28 -14.34 17.06
C GLN A 125 9.78 -14.94 15.75
N PRO A 126 10.56 -16.03 15.78
CA PRO A 126 11.01 -16.72 14.57
C PRO A 126 9.80 -17.33 13.85
N HIS A 127 9.66 -17.10 12.55
CA HIS A 127 8.64 -17.74 11.73
C HIS A 127 8.91 -19.26 11.64
N THR A 128 8.35 -20.03 12.57
CA THR A 128 8.56 -21.50 12.66
C THR A 128 7.61 -22.32 11.77
N THR A 129 6.70 -21.70 11.03
CA THR A 129 5.78 -22.44 10.13
C THR A 129 6.36 -22.53 8.72
N VAL A 130 6.83 -23.72 8.37
CA VAL A 130 7.36 -24.05 7.04
C VAL A 130 6.21 -24.21 6.05
N SER A 131 6.25 -23.48 4.93
CA SER A 131 5.18 -23.51 3.93
C SER A 131 5.15 -24.84 3.15
N LYS A 132 3.99 -25.20 2.60
CA LYS A 132 3.90 -26.18 1.51
C LYS A 132 3.77 -25.46 0.19
N CYS A 133 4.62 -25.76 -0.78
CA CYS A 133 4.74 -24.98 -2.01
C CYS A 133 4.50 -25.84 -3.25
N ILE A 134 3.97 -25.23 -4.30
CA ILE A 134 4.03 -25.80 -5.63
C ILE A 134 5.50 -25.79 -6.07
N VAL A 135 6.00 -26.95 -6.46
CA VAL A 135 7.34 -27.15 -7.00
C VAL A 135 7.19 -27.85 -8.33
N CYS A 136 7.89 -27.39 -9.34
CA CYS A 136 7.77 -27.93 -10.68
C CYS A 136 8.69 -29.15 -10.86
N ASP A 137 8.21 -30.16 -11.58
CA ASP A 137 9.00 -31.34 -11.94
C ASP A 137 10.03 -31.03 -13.04
N THR A 138 9.83 -29.93 -13.78
CA THR A 138 10.71 -29.44 -14.84
C THR A 138 11.08 -27.97 -14.62
N GLU A 139 12.24 -27.57 -15.13
CA GLU A 139 12.67 -26.17 -15.16
C GLU A 139 12.88 -25.70 -16.61
N PRO A 140 12.09 -24.74 -17.12
CA PRO A 140 10.93 -24.09 -16.49
C PRO A 140 9.74 -25.06 -16.33
N CYS A 141 8.75 -24.64 -15.56
CA CYS A 141 7.52 -25.40 -15.33
C CYS A 141 6.77 -25.63 -16.64
N ASP A 142 6.26 -26.84 -16.85
CA ASP A 142 5.17 -27.07 -17.80
C ASP A 142 3.89 -26.40 -17.27
N VAL A 143 3.54 -25.27 -17.88
CA VAL A 143 2.36 -24.48 -17.51
C VAL A 143 1.05 -25.25 -17.63
N SER A 144 0.99 -26.27 -18.48
CA SER A 144 -0.20 -27.11 -18.64
C SER A 144 -0.40 -28.09 -17.49
N GLY A 145 0.69 -28.51 -16.83
CA GLY A 145 0.69 -29.40 -15.67
C GLY A 145 0.44 -28.70 -14.33
N LEU A 146 0.74 -27.39 -14.23
CA LEU A 146 0.64 -26.61 -12.98
C LEU A 146 -0.69 -26.75 -12.20
N PRO A 147 -1.88 -26.79 -12.84
CA PRO A 147 -3.15 -26.92 -12.11
C PRO A 147 -3.26 -28.21 -11.29
N TYR A 148 -2.58 -29.28 -11.73
CA TYR A 148 -2.64 -30.63 -11.17
C TYR A 148 -1.57 -30.90 -10.11
N LEU A 149 -0.57 -30.02 -9.99
CA LEU A 149 0.46 -30.16 -8.96
C LEU A 149 -0.13 -29.92 -7.57
N SER A 150 0.28 -30.78 -6.64
CA SER A 150 -0.04 -30.66 -5.22
C SER A 150 1.12 -30.01 -4.47
N PRO A 151 0.87 -29.13 -3.48
CA PRO A 151 1.94 -28.52 -2.70
C PRO A 151 2.74 -29.56 -1.92
N ILE A 152 4.06 -29.44 -1.94
CA ILE A 152 4.97 -30.29 -1.14
C ILE A 152 5.50 -29.52 0.06
N GLN A 153 5.77 -30.23 1.15
CA GLN A 153 6.34 -29.64 2.36
C GLN A 153 7.77 -29.16 2.08
N CYS A 154 8.02 -27.86 2.26
CA CYS A 154 9.38 -27.34 2.19
C CYS A 154 10.21 -27.75 3.41
N SER A 155 11.52 -27.53 3.34
CA SER A 155 12.41 -27.71 4.48
C SER A 155 12.44 -26.45 5.38
N HIS A 156 12.88 -26.60 6.62
CA HIS A 156 13.08 -25.46 7.53
C HIS A 156 14.12 -24.46 7.02
N THR A 157 15.05 -24.86 6.15
CA THR A 157 16.03 -23.95 5.55
C THR A 157 15.46 -23.18 4.37
N HIS A 158 14.33 -23.61 3.80
CA HIS A 158 13.66 -22.98 2.66
C HIS A 158 12.16 -22.77 2.96
N PRO A 159 11.80 -21.99 3.99
CA PRO A 159 10.43 -21.99 4.51
C PRO A 159 9.41 -21.22 3.67
N TYR A 160 9.85 -20.53 2.61
CA TYR A 160 9.03 -19.68 1.76
C TYR A 160 8.72 -20.34 0.42
N CYS A 161 7.55 -20.07 -0.14
CA CYS A 161 7.27 -20.45 -1.53
C CYS A 161 7.75 -19.37 -2.47
N VAL A 162 8.32 -19.77 -3.61
CA VAL A 162 8.71 -18.85 -4.69
C VAL A 162 7.91 -19.10 -5.95
N SER A 163 7.57 -18.02 -6.67
CA SER A 163 7.11 -18.02 -8.05
C SER A 163 7.93 -17.00 -8.83
N LYS A 164 8.69 -17.44 -9.82
CA LYS A 164 9.46 -16.57 -10.72
C LYS A 164 8.83 -16.58 -12.11
N TYR A 165 8.51 -15.41 -12.63
CA TYR A 165 7.98 -15.19 -13.97
C TYR A 165 9.03 -14.44 -14.79
N VAL A 166 9.50 -15.06 -15.86
CA VAL A 166 10.47 -14.47 -16.80
C VAL A 166 9.82 -14.39 -18.16
N GLN A 167 9.83 -13.22 -18.78
CA GLN A 167 9.33 -12.97 -20.11
C GLN A 167 10.44 -12.35 -20.97
N ASP A 168 10.55 -12.84 -22.19
CA ASP A 168 11.46 -12.36 -23.23
C ASP A 168 10.76 -12.37 -24.60
N ALA A 169 11.48 -12.05 -25.67
CA ALA A 169 10.95 -12.00 -27.04
C ALA A 169 10.38 -13.33 -27.56
N HIS A 170 10.72 -14.46 -26.93
CA HIS A 170 10.31 -15.81 -27.33
C HIS A 170 9.15 -16.35 -26.48
N GLY A 171 8.68 -15.60 -25.49
CA GLY A 171 7.54 -15.98 -24.65
C GLY A 171 7.82 -15.79 -23.16
N HIS A 172 7.16 -16.60 -22.33
CA HIS A 172 7.33 -16.55 -20.88
C HIS A 172 7.64 -17.93 -20.29
N LYS A 173 8.33 -17.91 -19.16
CA LYS A 173 8.76 -19.06 -18.39
C LYS A 173 8.38 -18.83 -16.93
N VAL A 174 7.94 -19.91 -16.28
CA VAL A 174 7.58 -19.88 -14.86
C VAL A 174 8.48 -20.87 -14.13
N HIS A 175 8.95 -20.47 -12.95
CA HIS A 175 9.64 -21.35 -12.01
C HIS A 175 8.91 -21.29 -10.67
N LYS A 176 8.74 -22.44 -10.01
CA LYS A 176 8.09 -22.53 -8.69
C LYS A 176 8.88 -23.46 -7.80
N GLY A 177 9.02 -23.10 -6.53
CA GLY A 177 9.91 -23.78 -5.61
C GLY A 177 9.71 -23.39 -4.15
N CYS A 178 10.59 -23.93 -3.31
CA CYS A 178 10.85 -23.45 -1.96
C CYS A 178 12.09 -22.53 -1.98
N ALA A 179 12.11 -21.48 -1.16
CA ALA A 179 13.19 -20.49 -1.13
C ALA A 179 13.63 -20.15 0.30
N THR A 180 14.88 -19.70 0.43
CA THR A 180 15.46 -19.20 1.69
C THR A 180 14.99 -17.76 1.97
N GLU A 181 15.17 -17.31 3.20
CA GLU A 181 14.91 -15.91 3.55
C GLU A 181 15.77 -14.94 2.75
N GLU A 182 17.08 -15.21 2.66
CA GLU A 182 18.05 -14.40 1.93
C GLU A 182 17.67 -14.23 0.46
N PHE A 183 17.24 -15.32 -0.18
CA PHE A 183 16.74 -15.30 -1.54
C PHE A 183 15.51 -14.40 -1.67
N CYS A 184 14.54 -14.55 -0.76
CA CYS A 184 13.31 -13.77 -0.80
C CYS A 184 13.52 -12.29 -0.49
N ARG A 185 14.43 -11.95 0.42
CA ARG A 185 14.80 -10.56 0.69
C ARG A 185 15.44 -9.93 -0.55
N THR A 186 16.41 -10.61 -1.15
CA THR A 186 17.13 -10.08 -2.32
C THR A 186 16.24 -9.98 -3.56
N TYR A 187 15.64 -11.08 -4.00
CA TYR A 187 15.01 -11.13 -5.33
C TYR A 187 13.54 -10.71 -5.32
N TRP A 188 12.82 -11.01 -4.24
CA TRP A 188 11.44 -10.55 -4.10
C TRP A 188 11.39 -9.14 -3.52
N TRP A 189 11.91 -8.91 -2.33
CA TRP A 189 11.70 -7.65 -1.62
C TRP A 189 12.49 -6.49 -2.21
N ASP A 190 13.80 -6.64 -2.37
CA ASP A 190 14.65 -5.53 -2.80
C ASP A 190 14.48 -5.24 -4.30
N LEU A 191 14.27 -6.27 -5.14
CA LEU A 191 14.22 -6.13 -6.60
C LEU A 191 12.82 -6.11 -7.20
N THR A 192 11.92 -7.00 -6.77
CA THR A 192 10.63 -7.19 -7.46
C THR A 192 9.49 -6.38 -6.82
N SER A 193 9.46 -6.24 -5.50
CA SER A 193 8.30 -5.67 -4.77
C SER A 193 7.99 -4.22 -5.14
N GLN A 194 9.01 -3.47 -5.54
CA GLN A 194 8.92 -2.07 -5.97
C GLN A 194 8.69 -1.92 -7.48
N ASN A 195 8.81 -3.00 -8.25
CA ASN A 195 8.62 -2.97 -9.70
C ASN A 195 7.13 -2.97 -10.04
N THR A 196 6.62 -1.81 -10.46
CA THR A 196 5.20 -1.61 -10.80
C THR A 196 4.70 -2.55 -11.89
N GLN A 197 5.56 -2.98 -12.82
CA GLN A 197 5.20 -3.93 -13.87
C GLN A 197 4.96 -5.33 -13.30
N CYS A 198 5.73 -5.73 -12.28
CA CYS A 198 5.54 -6.99 -11.55
C CYS A 198 4.34 -6.96 -10.61
N MET A 199 3.98 -5.77 -10.11
CA MET A 199 2.86 -5.58 -9.19
C MET A 199 1.52 -5.31 -9.90
N SER A 200 1.50 -5.31 -11.23
CA SER A 200 0.29 -5.23 -12.04
C SER A 200 -0.62 -6.46 -11.84
N THR A 201 -1.94 -6.27 -11.95
CA THR A 201 -2.95 -7.35 -11.87
C THR A 201 -2.79 -8.39 -12.97
N SER A 202 -2.17 -8.01 -14.09
CA SER A 202 -1.79 -8.89 -15.20
C SER A 202 -0.38 -8.56 -15.66
N PHE A 203 0.40 -9.59 -16.01
CA PHE A 203 1.74 -9.36 -16.56
C PHE A 203 1.64 -8.59 -17.89
N PRO A 204 2.27 -7.41 -17.97
CA PRO A 204 2.22 -6.59 -19.17
C PRO A 204 3.00 -7.26 -20.31
N ASN A 205 2.58 -7.02 -21.55
CA ASN A 205 3.29 -7.52 -22.72
C ASN A 205 4.55 -6.67 -23.00
N LEU A 206 5.62 -6.92 -22.25
CA LEU A 206 6.90 -6.21 -22.36
C LEU A 206 7.96 -7.04 -23.10
N PRO A 207 8.97 -6.39 -23.72
CA PRO A 207 10.08 -7.09 -24.37
C PRO A 207 10.92 -7.93 -23.42
N SER A 208 10.98 -7.52 -22.15
CA SER A 208 11.61 -8.26 -21.07
C SER A 208 10.94 -7.92 -19.74
N LEU A 209 10.66 -8.94 -18.94
CA LEU A 209 10.17 -8.80 -17.57
C LEU A 209 10.70 -9.97 -16.73
N ASP A 210 11.32 -9.67 -15.59
CA ASP A 210 11.73 -10.68 -14.60
C ASP A 210 11.13 -10.29 -13.25
N CYS A 211 10.19 -11.11 -12.77
CA CYS A 211 9.50 -10.91 -11.51
C CYS A 211 9.68 -12.14 -10.63
N THR A 212 10.22 -11.96 -9.43
CA THR A 212 10.33 -13.02 -8.43
C THR A 212 9.43 -12.70 -7.25
N PHE A 213 8.47 -13.56 -6.92
CA PHE A 213 7.57 -13.39 -5.78
C PHE A 213 7.86 -14.45 -4.72
N CYS A 214 7.95 -14.02 -3.45
CA CYS A 214 7.95 -14.94 -2.32
C CYS A 214 6.65 -14.81 -1.52
N CYS A 215 6.10 -15.94 -1.09
CA CYS A 215 4.89 -15.99 -0.29
C CYS A 215 4.93 -17.06 0.81
N HIS A 216 4.01 -16.94 1.76
CA HIS A 216 3.74 -17.90 2.82
C HIS A 216 2.37 -18.56 2.68
N GLY A 217 2.28 -19.78 3.21
CA GLY A 217 1.05 -20.55 3.29
C GLY A 217 0.98 -21.66 2.24
N ASP A 218 0.13 -22.64 2.52
CA ASP A 218 0.01 -23.85 1.71
C ASP A 218 -0.48 -23.51 0.29
N GLY A 219 0.36 -23.77 -0.71
CA GLY A 219 0.09 -23.55 -2.13
C GLY A 219 -0.02 -22.07 -2.54
N CYS A 220 0.50 -21.13 -1.74
CA CYS A 220 0.36 -19.69 -2.04
C CYS A 220 0.98 -19.29 -3.40
N ASN A 221 1.98 -20.04 -3.86
CA ASN A 221 2.65 -19.82 -5.15
C ASN A 221 1.99 -20.58 -6.31
N LYS A 222 0.78 -21.12 -6.16
CA LYS A 222 0.03 -21.73 -7.27
C LYS A 222 -0.21 -20.75 -8.43
N PRO A 223 -0.75 -19.53 -8.23
CA PRO A 223 -0.77 -18.52 -9.29
C PRO A 223 0.65 -18.02 -9.63
N ASN A 224 0.84 -17.46 -10.84
CA ASN A 224 2.12 -16.88 -11.24
C ASN A 224 2.52 -15.67 -10.39
N ARG A 225 1.52 -14.88 -9.96
CA ARG A 225 1.62 -13.87 -8.92
C ARG A 225 0.82 -14.35 -7.70
N PRO A 226 1.48 -14.62 -6.55
CA PRO A 226 0.78 -14.95 -5.31
C PRO A 226 -0.23 -13.89 -4.90
N ALA A 227 -1.26 -14.31 -4.15
CA ALA A 227 -2.22 -13.38 -3.59
C ALA A 227 -1.51 -12.37 -2.67
N HIS A 228 -1.92 -11.11 -2.71
CA HIS A 228 -1.18 -10.04 -2.04
C HIS A 228 -0.98 -10.28 -0.53
N ASN A 229 -2.01 -10.80 0.14
CA ASN A 229 -1.99 -11.15 1.56
C ASN A 229 -1.08 -12.34 1.92
N THR A 230 -0.57 -13.06 0.93
CA THR A 230 0.37 -14.18 1.14
C THR A 230 1.82 -13.77 0.91
N LEU A 231 2.07 -12.61 0.29
CA LEU A 231 3.43 -12.16 -0.03
C LEU A 231 4.23 -11.91 1.25
N VAL A 232 5.49 -12.34 1.26
CA VAL A 232 6.39 -12.14 2.39
C VAL A 232 6.73 -10.66 2.50
N GLN A 233 6.77 -10.13 3.73
CA GLN A 233 7.19 -8.78 4.05
C GLN A 233 8.43 -8.83 4.95
N PHE A 234 9.35 -7.87 4.77
CA PHE A 234 10.71 -7.92 5.33
C PHE A 234 11.19 -6.61 5.93
#